data_AF-E4Y5U4-F1
#
_entry.id   AF-E4Y5U4-F1
#
_cell.length_a   1.000
_cell.length_b   1.000
_cell.length_c   1.000
_cell.angle_alpha   90.00
_cell.angle_beta   90.00
_cell.angle_gamma   90.00
#
_symmetry.space_group_name_H-M   'P 1'
#
loop_
_entity.id
_entity.type
_entity.pdbx_description
1 polymer ?
#
loop_
_entity_poly.entity_id
_entity_poly.type
_entity_poly.pdbx_seq_one_letter_code
_entity_poly.pdbx_strand_id
1 'polypeptide(L)'
;MAKKEEQREYIQQFQKEQALWQQQEKQRLAEETQRIKHYEEQKEAEAAGRQTKRAEESAAKEHVQNQLAKQLESIKSQRDEYEDILRELALNEQEEKVRLDEITEMEKRINDRLELQRHRDLQMKLKEEQWLAAMEEEEEYRRQIMEKFAEDDRIEQMNAQKRRMKQLEHKRAVEEIIQHRRDQHKLEHEAELADREREKAEARRRAEIIEEERQKLLAAHAKNVLGYLPKGVIRDNDDIARLGTAYADAYAPTSRRDFEAQYIVE
;
A
#
# COMPACT_ATOMS: atom_id res chain seq x y z
N MET A 1 156.61 58.87 -85.99
CA MET A 1 155.78 59.43 -84.91
C MET A 1 154.38 59.85 -85.38
N ALA A 2 154.13 60.21 -86.65
CA ALA A 2 152.82 60.69 -87.14
C ALA A 2 151.64 59.67 -87.15
N LYS A 3 151.86 58.37 -87.41
CA LYS A 3 150.76 57.38 -87.48
C LYS A 3 150.04 57.07 -86.16
N LYS A 4 150.62 57.41 -85.00
CA LYS A 4 150.01 57.18 -83.68
C LYS A 4 149.08 58.32 -83.24
N GLU A 5 149.17 59.50 -83.85
CA GLU A 5 148.35 60.66 -83.51
C GLU A 5 147.03 60.64 -84.29
N GLU A 6 147.05 60.35 -85.60
CA GLU A 6 145.82 60.18 -86.42
C GLU A 6 144.91 59.05 -85.89
N GLN A 7 145.48 57.93 -85.44
CA GLN A 7 144.69 56.86 -84.82
C GLN A 7 144.07 57.29 -83.48
N ARG A 8 144.75 58.14 -82.70
CA ARG A 8 144.20 58.67 -81.44
C ARG A 8 143.07 59.66 -81.69
N GLU A 9 143.18 60.50 -82.71
CA GLU A 9 142.11 61.42 -83.11
C GLU A 9 140.89 60.69 -83.67
N TYR A 10 141.10 59.65 -84.48
CA TYR A 10 140.01 58.81 -84.98
C TYR A 10 139.29 58.05 -83.86
N ILE A 11 140.04 57.53 -82.88
CA ILE A 11 139.47 56.91 -81.67
C ILE A 11 138.68 57.94 -80.86
N GLN A 12 139.18 59.17 -80.71
CA GLN A 12 138.47 60.23 -79.98
C GLN A 12 137.19 60.70 -80.70
N GLN A 13 137.21 60.80 -82.03
CA GLN A 13 136.03 61.14 -82.82
C GLN A 13 134.99 60.02 -82.74
N PHE A 14 135.40 58.75 -82.88
CA PHE A 14 134.52 57.60 -82.71
C PHE A 14 133.93 57.51 -81.30
N GLN A 15 134.73 57.79 -80.25
CA GLN A 15 134.24 57.85 -78.88
C GLN A 15 133.22 58.99 -78.67
N LYS A 16 133.43 60.15 -79.30
CA LYS A 16 132.48 61.27 -79.26
C LYS A 16 131.18 60.93 -79.98
N GLU A 17 131.24 60.36 -81.18
CA GLU A 17 130.08 59.91 -81.94
C GLU A 17 129.32 58.79 -81.22
N GLN A 18 130.04 57.85 -80.62
CA GLN A 18 129.45 56.77 -79.81
C GLN A 18 128.76 57.30 -78.55
N ALA A 19 129.35 58.27 -77.85
CA ALA A 19 128.72 58.92 -76.70
C ALA A 19 127.47 59.70 -77.10
N LEU A 20 127.49 60.36 -78.27
CA LEU A 20 126.35 61.12 -78.79
C LEU A 20 125.21 60.17 -79.22
N TRP A 21 125.53 59.05 -79.85
CA TRP A 21 124.58 57.98 -80.17
C TRP A 21 123.97 57.35 -78.92
N GLN A 22 124.78 57.03 -77.89
CA GLN A 22 124.29 56.50 -76.62
C GLN A 22 123.37 57.49 -75.89
N GLN A 23 123.65 58.79 -75.95
CA GLN A 23 122.77 59.82 -75.37
C GLN A 23 121.44 59.90 -76.12
N GLN A 24 121.46 59.87 -77.45
CA GLN A 24 120.25 59.88 -78.28
C GLN A 24 119.40 58.61 -78.05
N GLU A 25 120.02 57.44 -77.98
CA GLU A 25 119.32 56.18 -77.75
C GLU A 25 118.71 56.13 -76.33
N LYS A 26 119.43 56.65 -75.32
CA LYS A 26 118.91 56.78 -73.96
C LYS A 26 117.73 57.76 -73.89
N GLN A 27 117.76 58.84 -74.66
CA GLN A 27 116.64 59.78 -74.76
C GLN A 27 115.42 59.13 -75.43
N ARG A 28 115.61 58.40 -76.54
CA ARG A 28 114.53 57.65 -77.20
C ARG A 28 113.90 56.60 -76.28
N LEU A 29 114.72 55.80 -75.59
CA LEU A 29 114.23 54.81 -74.63
C LEU A 29 113.52 55.47 -73.45
N ALA A 30 113.99 56.62 -72.97
CA ALA A 30 113.31 57.36 -71.91
C ALA A 30 111.93 57.88 -72.36
N GLU A 31 111.83 58.41 -73.59
CA GLU A 31 110.56 58.85 -74.18
C GLU A 31 109.60 57.67 -74.42
N GLU A 32 110.09 56.53 -74.92
CA GLU A 32 109.29 55.32 -75.09
C GLU A 32 108.81 54.77 -73.74
N THR A 33 109.68 54.78 -72.72
CA THR A 33 109.31 54.39 -71.36
C THR A 33 108.25 55.32 -70.77
N GLN A 34 108.36 56.63 -71.01
CA GLN A 34 107.34 57.60 -70.58
C GLN A 34 106.00 57.37 -71.30
N ARG A 35 106.01 57.06 -72.60
CA ARG A 35 104.79 56.71 -73.35
C ARG A 35 104.13 55.43 -72.84
N ILE A 36 104.92 54.40 -72.51
CA ILE A 36 104.43 53.15 -71.93
C ILE A 36 103.78 53.42 -70.57
N LYS A 37 104.45 54.17 -69.69
CA LYS A 37 103.91 54.55 -68.37
C LYS A 37 102.59 55.30 -68.48
N HIS A 38 102.50 56.31 -69.35
CA HIS A 38 101.24 57.04 -69.56
C HIS A 38 100.11 56.14 -70.10
N TYR A 39 100.43 55.18 -70.96
CA TYR A 39 99.44 54.22 -71.44
C TYR A 39 98.98 53.25 -70.35
N GLU A 40 99.90 52.76 -69.51
CA GLU A 40 99.59 51.92 -68.34
C GLU A 40 98.71 52.69 -67.35
N GLU A 41 99.07 53.92 -66.99
CA GLU A 41 98.28 54.81 -66.14
C GLU A 41 96.87 55.03 -66.70
N GLN A 42 96.74 55.26 -68.02
CA GLN A 42 95.45 55.42 -68.68
C GLN A 42 94.61 54.12 -68.63
N LYS A 43 95.25 52.96 -68.81
CA LYS A 43 94.57 51.65 -68.76
C LYS A 43 94.14 51.28 -67.35
N GLU A 44 94.96 51.56 -66.34
CA GLU A 44 94.62 51.41 -64.94
C GLU A 44 93.46 52.33 -64.55
N ALA A 45 93.46 53.59 -65.01
CA ALA A 45 92.35 54.52 -64.77
C ALA A 45 91.04 54.04 -65.43
N GLU A 46 91.09 53.54 -66.67
CA GLU A 46 89.92 52.94 -67.34
C GLU A 46 89.42 51.68 -66.61
N ALA A 47 90.33 50.83 -66.13
CA ALA A 47 89.99 49.62 -65.39
C ALA A 47 89.37 49.96 -64.02
N ALA A 48 89.96 50.91 -63.29
CA ALA A 48 89.43 51.43 -62.04
C ALA A 48 88.04 52.04 -62.25
N GLY A 49 87.85 52.85 -63.30
CA GLY A 49 86.54 53.42 -63.64
C GLY A 49 85.48 52.39 -64.02
N ARG A 50 85.86 51.25 -64.62
CA ARG A 50 84.93 50.12 -64.84
C ARG A 50 84.60 49.40 -63.53
N GLN A 51 85.57 49.27 -62.63
CA GLN A 51 85.37 48.60 -61.35
C GLN A 51 84.49 49.42 -60.41
N THR A 52 84.66 50.75 -60.36
CA THR A 52 83.79 51.63 -59.58
C THR A 52 82.35 51.59 -60.09
N LYS A 53 82.13 51.69 -61.40
CA LYS A 53 80.78 51.55 -61.99
C LYS A 53 80.13 50.21 -61.67
N ARG A 54 80.88 49.10 -61.76
CA ARG A 54 80.37 47.77 -61.38
C ARG A 54 80.04 47.69 -59.88
N ALA A 55 80.87 48.29 -59.03
CA ALA A 55 80.64 48.34 -57.58
C ALA A 55 79.40 49.17 -57.24
N GLU A 56 79.21 50.31 -57.89
CA GLU A 56 78.01 51.16 -57.77
C GLU A 56 76.75 50.40 -58.22
N GLU A 57 76.79 49.72 -59.36
CA GLU A 57 75.68 48.89 -59.84
C GLU A 57 75.37 47.72 -58.89
N SER A 58 76.38 47.06 -58.33
CA SER A 58 76.16 45.99 -57.35
C SER A 58 75.57 46.53 -56.05
N ALA A 59 76.05 47.68 -55.56
CA ALA A 59 75.53 48.31 -54.35
C ALA A 59 74.07 48.77 -54.53
N ALA A 60 73.74 49.31 -55.70
CA ALA A 60 72.36 49.68 -56.04
C ALA A 60 71.43 48.45 -56.07
N LYS A 61 71.88 47.34 -56.68
CA LYS A 61 71.12 46.07 -56.69
C LYS A 61 70.94 45.49 -55.29
N GLU A 62 71.99 45.50 -54.48
CA GLU A 62 71.95 45.02 -53.09
C GLU A 62 70.98 45.87 -52.26
N HIS A 63 70.97 47.19 -52.45
CA HIS A 63 70.02 48.07 -51.77
C HIS A 63 68.57 47.70 -52.10
N VAL A 64 68.25 47.49 -53.38
CA VAL A 64 66.90 47.10 -53.81
C VAL A 64 66.54 45.70 -53.30
N GLN A 65 67.47 44.75 -53.32
CA GLN A 65 67.24 43.40 -52.76
C GLN A 65 66.96 43.45 -51.26
N ASN A 66 67.70 44.25 -50.51
CA ASN A 66 67.49 44.42 -49.08
C ASN A 66 66.14 45.08 -48.77
N GLN A 67 65.72 46.06 -49.58
CA GLN A 67 64.38 46.65 -49.46
C GLN A 67 63.28 45.61 -49.74
N LEU A 68 63.42 44.83 -50.81
CA LEU A 68 62.47 43.79 -51.17
C LEU A 68 62.41 42.69 -50.10
N ALA A 69 63.55 42.28 -49.54
CA ALA A 69 63.62 41.31 -48.46
C ALA A 69 62.88 41.80 -47.22
N LYS A 70 63.06 43.06 -46.82
CA LYS A 70 62.33 43.68 -45.71
C LYS A 70 60.82 43.74 -45.96
N GLN A 71 60.40 44.06 -47.17
CA GLN A 71 58.98 44.08 -47.54
C GLN A 71 58.37 42.68 -47.50
N LEU A 72 59.08 41.67 -48.04
CA LEU A 72 58.62 40.28 -47.98
C LEU A 72 58.52 39.77 -46.54
N GLU A 73 59.47 40.13 -45.68
CA GLU A 73 59.43 39.76 -44.27
C GLU A 73 58.23 40.41 -43.56
N SER A 74 57.98 41.69 -43.80
CA SER A 74 56.81 42.39 -43.24
C SER A 74 55.48 41.80 -43.71
N ILE A 75 55.40 41.37 -44.98
CA ILE A 75 54.17 40.73 -45.50
C ILE A 75 53.97 39.36 -44.86
N LYS A 76 55.06 38.59 -44.71
CA LYS A 76 55.01 37.29 -44.03
C LYS A 76 54.60 37.45 -42.57
N SER A 77 55.21 38.38 -41.83
CA SER A 77 54.87 38.58 -40.42
C SER A 77 53.40 38.97 -40.24
N GLN A 78 52.87 39.87 -41.08
CA GLN A 78 51.45 40.24 -41.05
C GLN A 78 50.52 39.06 -41.37
N ARG A 79 50.92 38.21 -42.31
CA ARG A 79 50.16 37.00 -42.64
C ARG A 79 50.18 36.01 -41.49
N ASP A 80 51.35 35.78 -40.89
CA ASP A 80 51.50 34.85 -39.77
C ASP A 80 50.72 35.33 -38.54
N GLU A 81 50.78 36.63 -38.23
CA GLU A 81 49.95 37.28 -37.19
C GLU A 81 48.46 37.08 -37.46
N TYR A 82 48.02 37.27 -38.70
CA TYR A 82 46.62 37.05 -39.08
C TYR A 82 46.20 35.57 -38.96
N GLU A 83 47.06 34.65 -39.40
CA GLU A 83 46.83 33.21 -39.26
C GLU A 83 46.75 32.79 -37.78
N ASP A 84 47.58 33.37 -36.91
CA ASP A 84 47.55 33.11 -35.47
C ASP A 84 46.25 33.63 -34.84
N ILE A 85 45.80 34.84 -35.19
CA ILE A 85 44.50 35.38 -34.75
C ILE A 85 43.34 34.47 -35.19
N LEU A 86 43.37 33.95 -36.42
CA LEU A 86 42.34 33.02 -36.89
C LEU A 86 42.35 31.71 -36.11
N ARG A 87 43.53 31.18 -35.76
CA ARG A 87 43.64 29.97 -34.93
C ARG A 87 43.11 30.22 -33.52
N GLU A 88 43.44 31.36 -32.92
CA GLU A 88 42.92 31.75 -31.60
C GLU A 88 41.40 31.88 -31.62
N LEU A 89 40.83 32.54 -32.64
CA LEU A 89 39.38 32.66 -32.79
C LEU A 89 38.70 31.28 -32.90
N ALA A 90 39.25 30.38 -33.72
CA ALA A 90 38.69 29.04 -33.89
C ALA A 90 38.75 28.21 -32.59
N LEU A 91 39.83 28.34 -31.81
CA LEU A 91 39.94 27.71 -30.50
C LEU A 91 38.92 28.27 -29.52
N ASN A 92 38.78 29.60 -29.46
CA ASN A 92 37.81 30.26 -28.58
C ASN A 92 36.37 29.86 -28.93
N GLU A 93 36.00 29.83 -30.22
CA GLU A 93 34.67 29.37 -30.65
C GLU A 93 34.41 27.91 -30.24
N GLN A 94 35.43 27.06 -30.31
CA GLN A 94 35.30 25.67 -29.88
C GLN A 94 35.14 25.56 -28.36
N GLU A 95 35.89 26.35 -27.57
CA GLU A 95 35.73 26.42 -26.12
C GLU A 95 34.35 26.94 -25.72
N GLU A 96 33.83 27.96 -26.40
CA GLU A 96 32.49 28.48 -26.14
C GLU A 96 31.40 27.45 -26.42
N LYS A 97 31.53 26.68 -27.52
CA LYS A 97 30.61 25.57 -27.81
C LYS A 97 30.62 24.53 -26.69
N VAL A 98 31.81 24.12 -26.24
CA VAL A 98 31.94 23.16 -25.13
C VAL A 98 31.30 23.71 -23.85
N ARG A 99 31.51 24.99 -23.53
CA ARG A 99 30.87 25.63 -22.36
C ARG A 99 29.35 25.64 -22.47
N LEU A 100 28.80 25.93 -23.65
CA LEU A 100 27.36 25.89 -23.88
C LEU A 100 26.82 24.47 -23.72
N ASP A 101 27.50 23.48 -24.28
CA ASP A 101 27.12 22.07 -24.13
C ASP A 101 27.13 21.66 -22.65
N GLU A 102 28.16 22.02 -21.89
CA GLU A 102 28.26 21.79 -20.44
C GLU A 102 27.09 22.44 -19.67
N ILE A 103 26.74 23.68 -19.99
CA ILE A 103 25.60 24.38 -19.39
C ILE A 103 24.30 23.62 -19.69
N THR A 104 24.06 23.24 -20.94
CA THR A 104 22.83 22.51 -21.31
C THR A 104 22.76 21.13 -20.64
N GLU A 105 23.88 20.44 -20.47
CA GLU A 105 23.92 19.17 -19.73
C GLU A 105 23.61 19.39 -18.25
N MET A 106 24.17 20.44 -17.64
CA MET A 106 23.88 20.78 -16.25
C MET A 106 22.40 21.14 -16.06
N GLU A 107 21.82 21.93 -16.96
CA GLU A 107 20.40 22.27 -16.96
C GLU A 107 19.52 21.02 -17.08
N LYS A 108 19.84 20.10 -18.00
CA LYS A 108 19.13 18.82 -18.12
C LYS A 108 19.18 18.01 -16.83
N ARG A 109 20.37 17.86 -16.22
CA ARG A 109 20.52 17.13 -14.95
C ARG A 109 19.72 17.76 -13.81
N ILE A 110 19.66 19.09 -13.76
CA ILE A 110 18.86 19.81 -12.77
C ILE A 110 17.37 19.59 -13.03
N ASN A 111 16.92 19.67 -14.29
CA ASN A 111 15.53 19.46 -14.66
C ASN A 111 15.08 18.03 -14.35
N ASP A 112 15.88 17.03 -14.73
CA ASP A 112 15.60 15.61 -14.44
C ASP A 112 15.45 15.37 -12.93
N ARG A 113 16.32 15.99 -12.11
CA ARG A 113 16.23 15.90 -10.66
C ARG A 113 14.95 16.56 -10.13
N LEU A 114 14.57 17.73 -10.65
CA LEU A 114 13.34 18.42 -10.25
C LEU A 114 12.09 17.64 -10.65
N GLU A 115 12.08 17.05 -11.85
CA GLU A 115 10.99 16.20 -12.31
C GLU A 115 10.84 14.96 -11.43
N LEU A 116 11.95 14.30 -11.08
CA LEU A 116 11.94 13.15 -10.17
C LEU A 116 11.38 13.52 -8.79
N GLN A 117 11.75 14.69 -8.25
CA GLN A 117 11.20 15.20 -7.00
C GLN A 117 9.70 15.46 -7.10
N ARG A 118 9.23 16.13 -8.17
CA ARG A 118 7.80 16.37 -8.42
C ARG A 118 7.01 15.06 -8.52
N HIS A 119 7.53 14.07 -9.24
CA HIS A 119 6.90 12.76 -9.36
C HIS A 119 6.80 12.05 -8.01
N ARG A 120 7.86 12.10 -7.20
CA ARG A 120 7.84 11.55 -5.84
C ARG A 120 6.79 12.23 -4.98
N ASP A 121 6.71 13.55 -5.00
CA ASP A 121 5.75 14.31 -4.19
C ASP A 121 4.30 14.00 -4.61
N LEU A 122 4.04 13.89 -5.92
CA LEU A 122 2.74 13.48 -6.44
C LEU A 122 2.38 12.05 -6.02
N GLN A 123 3.33 11.12 -6.08
CA GLN A 123 3.11 9.74 -5.65
C GLN A 123 2.80 9.66 -4.15
N MET A 124 3.50 10.46 -3.32
CA MET A 124 3.25 10.51 -1.88
C MET A 124 1.85 11.06 -1.58
N LYS A 125 1.45 12.16 -2.22
CA LYS A 125 0.09 12.72 -2.08
C LYS A 125 -1.00 11.73 -2.48
N LEU A 126 -0.82 11.06 -3.62
CA LEU A 126 -1.78 10.06 -4.11
C LEU A 126 -1.90 8.88 -3.14
N LYS A 127 -0.78 8.45 -2.54
CA LYS A 127 -0.78 7.41 -1.51
C LYS A 127 -1.46 7.85 -0.21
N GLU A 128 -1.28 9.11 0.19
CA GLU A 128 -1.98 9.70 1.34
C GLU A 128 -3.49 9.78 1.10
N GLU A 129 -3.91 10.23 -0.07
CA GLU A 129 -5.32 10.27 -0.48
C GLU A 129 -5.94 8.86 -0.49
N GLN A 130 -5.25 7.88 -1.04
CA GLN A 130 -5.69 6.47 -1.02
C GLN A 130 -5.81 5.92 0.40
N TRP A 131 -4.86 6.27 1.28
CA TRP A 131 -4.89 5.83 2.67
C TRP A 131 -6.06 6.45 3.44
N LEU A 132 -6.32 7.75 3.23
CA LEU A 132 -7.46 8.45 3.83
C LEU A 132 -8.79 7.86 3.34
N ALA A 133 -8.93 7.65 2.03
CA ALA A 133 -10.13 7.03 1.46
C ALA A 133 -10.35 5.60 2.02
N ALA A 134 -9.29 4.80 2.15
CA ALA A 134 -9.39 3.47 2.74
C ALA A 134 -9.79 3.50 4.22
N MET A 135 -9.28 4.48 4.99
CA MET A 135 -9.69 4.67 6.39
C MET A 135 -11.18 5.07 6.50
N GLU A 136 -11.65 5.96 5.63
CA GLU A 136 -13.06 6.34 5.57
C GLU A 136 -13.96 5.15 5.22
N GLU A 137 -13.58 4.34 4.22
CA GLU A 137 -14.27 3.10 3.85
C GLU A 137 -14.29 2.08 5.01
N GLU A 138 -13.18 1.91 5.73
CA GLU A 138 -13.11 1.03 6.91
C GLU A 138 -14.02 1.52 8.05
N GLU A 139 -14.10 2.83 8.28
CA GLU A 139 -14.99 3.41 9.28
C GLU A 139 -16.48 3.25 8.90
N GLU A 140 -16.82 3.46 7.63
CA GLU A 140 -18.15 3.18 7.09
C GLU A 140 -18.52 1.71 7.23
N TYR A 141 -17.62 0.80 6.85
CA TYR A 141 -17.82 -0.63 6.99
C TYR A 141 -18.00 -1.05 8.45
N ARG A 142 -17.19 -0.49 9.36
CA ARG A 142 -17.33 -0.73 10.81
C ARG A 142 -18.69 -0.26 11.32
N ARG A 143 -19.16 0.92 10.89
CA ARG A 143 -20.49 1.44 11.26
C ARG A 143 -21.60 0.51 10.77
N GLN A 144 -21.56 0.09 9.51
CA GLN A 144 -22.55 -0.83 8.94
C GLN A 144 -22.59 -2.17 9.68
N ILE A 145 -21.43 -2.72 10.04
CA ILE A 145 -21.35 -3.95 10.83
C ILE A 145 -21.96 -3.76 12.22
N MET A 146 -21.64 -2.67 12.90
CA MET A 146 -22.17 -2.39 14.23
C MET A 146 -23.69 -2.19 14.20
N GLU A 147 -24.21 -1.52 13.17
CA GLU A 147 -25.65 -1.38 12.95
C GLU A 147 -26.32 -2.73 12.73
N LYS A 148 -25.75 -3.57 11.85
CA LYS A 148 -26.25 -4.93 11.62
C LYS A 148 -26.27 -5.77 12.90
N PHE A 149 -25.21 -5.73 13.71
CA PHE A 149 -25.20 -6.45 14.98
C PHE A 149 -26.27 -5.93 15.95
N ALA A 150 -26.48 -4.61 16.02
CA ALA A 150 -27.52 -4.04 16.86
C ALA A 150 -28.94 -4.42 16.39
N GLU A 151 -29.16 -4.52 15.08
CA GLU A 151 -30.40 -5.02 14.50
C GLU A 151 -30.63 -6.50 14.82
N ASP A 152 -29.62 -7.34 14.62
CA ASP A 152 -29.66 -8.77 14.92
C ASP A 152 -29.92 -9.02 16.42
N ASP A 153 -29.25 -8.28 17.31
CA ASP A 153 -29.46 -8.35 18.77
C ASP A 153 -30.90 -7.95 19.15
N ARG A 154 -31.44 -6.88 18.53
CA ARG A 154 -32.84 -6.47 18.75
C ARG A 154 -33.81 -7.56 18.33
N ILE A 155 -33.58 -8.18 17.16
CA ILE A 155 -34.41 -9.28 16.65
C ILE A 155 -34.32 -10.49 17.57
N GLU A 156 -33.12 -10.83 18.05
CA GLU A 156 -32.93 -11.94 18.98
C GLU A 156 -33.66 -11.72 20.31
N GLN A 157 -33.58 -10.51 20.88
CA GLN A 157 -34.32 -10.14 22.09
C GLN A 157 -35.84 -10.29 21.91
N MET A 158 -36.38 -9.78 20.79
CA MET A 158 -37.81 -9.93 20.46
C MET A 158 -38.20 -11.39 20.29
N ASN A 159 -37.38 -12.20 19.62
CA ASN A 159 -37.62 -13.63 19.45
C ASN A 159 -37.53 -14.40 20.78
N ALA A 160 -36.60 -14.06 21.66
CA ALA A 160 -36.51 -14.62 23.01
C ALA A 160 -37.75 -14.28 23.85
N GLN A 161 -38.20 -13.02 23.83
CA GLN A 161 -39.43 -12.60 24.50
C GLN A 161 -40.64 -13.35 23.95
N LYS A 162 -40.80 -13.44 22.63
CA LYS A 162 -41.90 -14.17 21.98
C LYS A 162 -41.91 -15.65 22.35
N ARG A 163 -40.74 -16.30 22.41
CA ARG A 163 -40.60 -17.68 22.88
C ARG A 163 -41.04 -17.83 24.34
N ARG A 164 -40.62 -16.92 25.24
CA ARG A 164 -41.03 -16.92 26.65
C ARG A 164 -42.54 -16.74 26.81
N MET A 165 -43.14 -15.79 26.07
CA MET A 165 -44.59 -15.56 26.09
C MET A 165 -45.36 -16.80 25.65
N LYS A 166 -44.98 -17.42 24.52
CA LYS A 166 -45.61 -18.67 24.06
C LYS A 166 -45.48 -19.80 25.08
N GLN A 167 -44.31 -19.95 25.71
CA GLN A 167 -44.14 -20.96 26.77
C GLN A 167 -45.05 -20.69 27.98
N LEU A 168 -45.24 -19.44 28.38
CA LEU A 168 -46.15 -19.07 29.46
C LEU A 168 -47.61 -19.32 29.08
N GLU A 169 -48.02 -18.99 27.85
CA GLU A 169 -49.34 -19.29 27.32
C GLU A 169 -49.62 -20.80 27.33
N HIS A 170 -48.68 -21.62 26.83
CA HIS A 170 -48.80 -23.07 26.87
C HIS A 170 -48.85 -23.62 28.30
N LYS A 171 -48.03 -23.10 29.23
CA LYS A 171 -48.08 -23.50 30.64
C LYS A 171 -49.44 -23.18 31.27
N ARG A 172 -49.98 -21.97 31.04
CA ARG A 172 -51.31 -21.57 31.52
C ARG A 172 -52.40 -22.47 30.96
N ALA A 173 -52.39 -22.73 29.65
CA ALA A 173 -53.35 -23.63 29.01
C ALA A 173 -53.31 -25.05 29.60
N VAL A 174 -52.11 -25.57 29.89
CA VAL A 174 -51.95 -26.88 30.56
C VAL A 174 -52.46 -26.84 32.00
N GLU A 175 -52.17 -25.79 32.75
CA GLU A 175 -52.69 -25.60 34.11
C GLU A 175 -54.23 -25.53 34.13
N GLU A 176 -54.84 -24.82 33.19
CA GLU A 176 -56.30 -24.75 33.02
C GLU A 176 -56.90 -26.14 32.74
N ILE A 177 -56.29 -26.93 31.85
CA ILE A 177 -56.72 -28.32 31.58
C ILE A 177 -56.61 -29.18 32.85
N ILE A 178 -55.53 -29.04 33.62
CA ILE A 178 -55.34 -29.79 34.87
C ILE A 178 -56.38 -29.38 35.92
N GLN A 179 -56.64 -28.08 36.07
CA GLN A 179 -57.65 -27.58 37.02
C GLN A 179 -59.05 -28.05 36.61
N HIS A 180 -59.41 -27.92 35.34
CA HIS A 180 -60.68 -28.44 34.83
C HIS A 180 -60.83 -29.94 35.11
N ARG A 181 -59.79 -30.75 34.90
CA ARG A 181 -59.83 -32.19 35.24
C ARG A 181 -59.99 -32.43 36.75
N ARG A 182 -59.34 -31.63 37.59
CA ARG A 182 -59.50 -31.71 39.06
C ARG A 182 -60.91 -31.34 39.49
N ASP A 183 -61.48 -30.30 38.90
CA ASP A 183 -62.83 -29.85 39.22
C ASP A 183 -63.88 -30.85 38.73
N GLN A 184 -63.69 -31.43 37.54
CA GLN A 184 -64.51 -32.56 37.07
C GLN A 184 -64.43 -33.74 38.04
N HIS A 185 -63.23 -34.14 38.45
CA HIS A 185 -63.06 -35.24 39.40
C HIS A 185 -63.71 -34.94 40.78
N LYS A 186 -63.65 -33.68 41.25
CA LYS A 186 -64.36 -33.27 42.48
C LYS A 186 -65.87 -33.36 42.31
N LEU A 187 -66.41 -32.84 41.20
CA LEU A 187 -67.84 -32.90 40.90
C LEU A 187 -68.33 -34.34 40.77
N GLU A 188 -67.58 -35.21 40.09
CA GLU A 188 -67.86 -36.64 39.99
C GLU A 188 -67.85 -37.31 41.37
N HIS A 189 -66.86 -37.00 42.22
CA HIS A 189 -66.78 -37.52 43.57
C HIS A 189 -67.92 -37.05 44.48
N GLU A 190 -68.28 -35.76 44.40
CA GLU A 190 -69.42 -35.19 45.12
C GLU A 190 -70.74 -35.82 44.67
N ALA A 191 -70.91 -36.06 43.36
CA ALA A 191 -72.07 -36.77 42.82
C ALA A 191 -72.11 -38.22 43.31
N GLU A 192 -70.99 -38.95 43.30
CA GLU A 192 -70.91 -40.33 43.81
C GLU A 192 -71.26 -40.39 45.30
N LEU A 193 -70.77 -39.44 46.11
CA LEU A 193 -71.12 -39.34 47.53
C LEU A 193 -72.62 -39.07 47.72
N ALA A 194 -73.19 -38.14 46.95
CA ALA A 194 -74.61 -37.81 47.01
C ALA A 194 -75.49 -39.01 46.60
N ASP A 195 -75.09 -39.77 45.57
CA ASP A 195 -75.80 -40.97 45.14
C ASP A 195 -75.70 -42.07 46.19
N ARG A 196 -74.53 -42.29 46.81
CA ARG A 196 -74.39 -43.21 47.96
C ARG A 196 -75.27 -42.78 49.15
N GLU A 197 -75.40 -41.49 49.41
CA GLU A 197 -76.30 -41.00 50.46
C GLU A 197 -77.77 -41.23 50.11
N ARG A 198 -78.17 -41.02 48.85
CA ARG A 198 -79.51 -41.33 48.36
C ARG A 198 -79.83 -42.82 48.46
N GLU A 199 -78.92 -43.68 48.02
CA GLU A 199 -79.05 -45.14 48.14
C GLU A 199 -79.19 -45.56 49.61
N LYS A 200 -78.38 -45.00 50.52
CA LYS A 200 -78.52 -45.22 51.96
C LYS A 200 -79.88 -44.76 52.48
N ALA A 201 -80.38 -43.60 52.04
CA ALA A 201 -81.69 -43.08 52.45
C ALA A 201 -82.85 -43.91 51.89
N GLU A 202 -82.75 -44.40 50.66
CA GLU A 202 -83.72 -45.33 50.08
C GLU A 202 -83.70 -46.69 50.76
N ALA A 203 -82.51 -47.23 51.07
CA ALA A 203 -82.37 -48.46 51.83
C ALA A 203 -82.99 -48.34 53.22
N ARG A 204 -82.79 -47.20 53.91
CA ARG A 204 -83.46 -46.90 55.18
C ARG A 204 -84.98 -46.87 55.03
N ARG A 205 -85.51 -46.16 54.03
CA ARG A 205 -86.96 -46.13 53.75
C ARG A 205 -87.53 -47.51 53.43
N ARG A 206 -86.83 -48.32 52.63
CA ARG A 206 -87.22 -49.71 52.36
C ARG A 206 -87.21 -50.55 53.63
N ALA A 207 -86.21 -50.40 54.49
CA ALA A 207 -86.15 -51.09 55.77
C ALA A 207 -87.31 -50.69 56.69
N GLU A 208 -87.67 -49.40 56.74
CA GLU A 208 -88.85 -48.90 57.47
C GLU A 208 -90.14 -49.54 56.95
N ILE A 209 -90.36 -49.56 55.63
CA ILE A 209 -91.55 -50.19 55.02
C ILE A 209 -91.58 -51.71 55.30
N ILE A 210 -90.45 -52.41 55.18
CA ILE A 210 -90.35 -53.84 55.49
C ILE A 210 -90.68 -54.07 56.96
N GLU A 211 -90.22 -53.21 57.87
CA GLU A 211 -90.49 -53.32 59.29
C GLU A 211 -91.97 -53.03 59.62
N GLU A 212 -92.59 -52.06 58.96
CA GLU A 212 -94.03 -51.81 59.06
C GLU A 212 -94.87 -52.98 58.54
N GLU A 213 -94.53 -53.54 57.37
CA GLU A 213 -95.21 -54.73 56.83
C GLU A 213 -94.94 -55.97 57.68
N ARG A 214 -93.72 -56.14 58.23
CA ARG A 214 -93.41 -57.18 59.22
C ARG A 214 -94.34 -57.06 60.42
N GLN A 215 -94.52 -55.84 60.94
CA GLN A 215 -95.42 -55.59 62.07
C GLN A 215 -96.89 -55.85 61.72
N LYS A 216 -97.36 -55.48 60.52
CA LYS A 216 -98.73 -55.80 60.06
C LYS A 216 -98.94 -57.31 59.93
N LEU A 217 -98.00 -58.03 59.32
CA LEU A 217 -98.04 -59.49 59.20
C LEU A 217 -98.01 -60.17 60.56
N LEU A 218 -97.14 -59.70 61.47
CA LEU A 218 -97.11 -60.15 62.86
C LEU A 218 -98.46 -59.91 63.54
N ALA A 219 -99.05 -58.72 63.46
CA ALA A 219 -100.34 -58.45 64.09
C ALA A 219 -101.50 -59.29 63.51
N ALA A 220 -101.52 -59.52 62.19
CA ALA A 220 -102.57 -60.28 61.52
C ALA A 220 -102.47 -61.79 61.77
N HIS A 221 -101.27 -62.35 61.74
CA HIS A 221 -101.07 -63.80 61.81
C HIS A 221 -100.64 -64.31 63.19
N ALA A 222 -100.10 -63.47 64.08
CA ALA A 222 -99.69 -63.91 65.41
C ALA A 222 -100.86 -64.53 66.19
N LYS A 223 -102.04 -63.90 66.22
CA LYS A 223 -103.20 -64.48 66.94
C LYS A 223 -103.57 -65.91 66.50
N ASN A 224 -103.24 -66.29 65.26
CA ASN A 224 -103.54 -67.60 64.69
C ASN A 224 -102.39 -68.63 64.83
N VAL A 225 -101.20 -68.21 65.29
CA VAL A 225 -99.98 -69.06 65.36
C VAL A 225 -99.36 -69.02 66.76
N LEU A 226 -100.17 -68.76 67.80
CA LEU A 226 -99.74 -68.79 69.20
C LEU A 226 -99.19 -70.19 69.54
N GLY A 227 -97.88 -70.29 69.80
CA GLY A 227 -97.16 -71.52 70.16
C GLY A 227 -96.34 -72.18 69.03
N TYR A 228 -96.47 -71.76 67.76
CA TYR A 228 -95.75 -72.36 66.62
C TYR A 228 -94.89 -71.36 65.83
N LEU A 229 -94.45 -70.27 66.45
CA LEU A 229 -93.68 -69.23 65.77
C LEU A 229 -92.20 -69.65 65.59
N PRO A 230 -91.59 -69.54 64.39
CA PRO A 230 -90.18 -69.81 64.17
C PRO A 230 -89.27 -68.89 64.99
N LYS A 231 -88.08 -69.40 65.35
CA LYS A 231 -87.04 -68.59 66.00
C LYS A 231 -86.59 -67.45 65.08
N GLY A 232 -86.37 -66.24 65.63
CA GLY A 232 -85.96 -65.04 64.89
C GLY A 232 -87.11 -64.15 64.38
N VAL A 233 -88.38 -64.53 64.60
CA VAL A 233 -89.53 -63.72 64.19
C VAL A 233 -89.83 -62.56 65.15
N ILE A 234 -89.57 -62.74 66.44
CA ILE A 234 -89.65 -61.69 67.47
C ILE A 234 -88.23 -61.18 67.69
N ARG A 235 -87.99 -59.88 67.46
CA ARG A 235 -86.64 -59.30 67.58
C ARG A 235 -86.41 -58.71 68.97
N ASP A 236 -87.32 -57.83 69.38
CA ASP A 236 -87.18 -57.06 70.62
C ASP A 236 -88.38 -57.27 71.55
N ASN A 237 -88.20 -56.96 72.84
CA ASN A 237 -89.28 -57.02 73.84
C ASN A 237 -90.48 -56.12 73.48
N ASP A 238 -90.25 -55.06 72.71
CA ASP A 238 -91.30 -54.17 72.21
C ASP A 238 -92.23 -54.87 71.21
N ASP A 239 -91.74 -55.87 70.46
CA ASP A 239 -92.58 -56.68 69.56
C ASP A 239 -93.57 -57.53 70.37
N ILE A 240 -93.13 -58.09 71.51
CA ILE A 240 -93.95 -58.92 72.39
C ILE A 240 -95.08 -58.10 73.00
N ALA A 241 -94.77 -56.87 73.45
CA ALA A 241 -95.75 -55.96 74.03
C ALA A 241 -96.88 -55.60 73.04
N ARG A 242 -96.58 -55.47 71.74
CA ARG A 242 -97.56 -55.10 70.70
C ARG A 242 -98.49 -56.24 70.28
N LEU A 243 -98.12 -57.50 70.52
CA LEU A 243 -98.89 -58.69 70.13
C LEU A 243 -100.03 -59.06 71.13
N GLY A 244 -100.13 -58.31 72.24
CA GLY A 244 -101.19 -58.44 73.24
C GLY A 244 -100.84 -59.33 74.43
N THR A 245 -101.66 -59.27 75.48
CA THR A 245 -101.40 -59.91 76.77
C THR A 245 -101.21 -61.43 76.69
N ALA A 246 -101.92 -62.11 75.79
CA ALA A 246 -101.76 -63.56 75.58
C ALA A 246 -100.38 -63.98 75.06
N TYR A 247 -99.69 -63.09 74.33
CA TYR A 247 -98.32 -63.30 73.86
C TYR A 247 -97.29 -62.96 74.94
N ALA A 248 -97.56 -61.91 75.72
CA ALA A 248 -96.73 -61.52 76.86
C ALA A 248 -96.63 -62.63 77.91
N ASP A 249 -97.70 -63.42 78.13
CA ASP A 249 -97.70 -64.54 79.06
C ASP A 249 -97.00 -65.79 78.50
N ALA A 250 -97.21 -66.11 77.21
CA ALA A 250 -96.64 -67.30 76.58
C ALA A 250 -95.12 -67.18 76.27
N TYR A 251 -94.67 -65.96 76.00
CA TYR A 251 -93.27 -65.64 75.70
C TYR A 251 -92.65 -64.71 76.77
N ALA A 252 -93.20 -64.74 77.99
CA ALA A 252 -92.70 -63.97 79.13
C ALA A 252 -91.21 -64.29 79.37
N PRO A 253 -90.32 -63.28 79.36
CA PRO A 253 -88.89 -63.51 79.53
C PRO A 253 -88.62 -63.98 80.96
N THR A 254 -88.10 -65.20 81.12
CA THR A 254 -87.66 -65.73 82.42
C THR A 254 -86.28 -65.17 82.84
N SER A 255 -85.54 -64.53 81.90
CA SER A 255 -84.33 -63.73 82.12
C SER A 255 -83.86 -63.09 80.79
N ARG A 256 -83.21 -61.91 80.80
CA ARG A 256 -82.67 -61.24 79.59
C ARG A 256 -81.58 -62.07 78.89
N ARG A 257 -80.80 -62.86 79.64
CA ARG A 257 -79.78 -63.76 79.10
C ARG A 257 -80.36 -65.01 78.42
N ASP A 258 -81.51 -65.49 78.87
CA ASP A 258 -82.16 -66.67 78.29
C ASP A 258 -82.94 -66.31 77.02
N PHE A 259 -83.47 -65.08 76.94
CA PHE A 259 -84.12 -64.57 75.73
C PHE A 259 -83.15 -64.46 74.54
N GLU A 260 -81.95 -63.90 74.77
CA GLU A 260 -80.89 -63.76 73.77
C GLU A 260 -80.33 -65.14 73.33
N ALA A 261 -80.29 -66.15 74.21
CA ALA A 261 -79.84 -67.50 73.86
C ALA A 261 -80.89 -68.36 73.12
N GLN A 262 -82.18 -68.00 73.19
CA GLN A 262 -83.28 -68.85 72.72
C GLN A 262 -83.97 -68.31 71.46
N TYR A 263 -83.84 -67.01 71.16
CA TYR A 263 -84.51 -66.34 70.04
C TYR A 263 -83.64 -65.42 69.17
N ILE A 264 -82.36 -65.19 69.51
CA ILE A 264 -81.39 -64.49 68.66
C ILE A 264 -80.38 -65.52 68.15
N VAL A 265 -80.36 -65.73 66.84
CA VAL A 265 -79.26 -66.41 66.14
C VAL A 265 -78.34 -65.32 65.63
N GLU A 266 -77.02 -65.47 65.83
CA GLU A 266 -76.00 -64.60 65.20
C GLU A 266 -76.26 -64.38 63.70
#